data_AF-A0A5D6YDV6-F1
#
_entry.id   AF-A0A5D6YDV6-F1
#
_cell.length_a   1.000
_cell.length_b   1.000
_cell.length_c   1.000
_cell.angle_alpha   90.00
_cell.angle_beta   90.00
_cell.angle_gamma   90.00
#
_symmetry.space_group_name_H-M   'P 1'
#
loop_
_entity.id
_entity.type
_entity.pdbx_description
1 polymer ?
#
loop_
_entity_poly.entity_id
_entity_poly.type
_entity_poly.pdbx_seq_one_letter_code
_entity_poly.pdbx_strand_id
1 'polypeptide(L)'
;MRWLLLTTALATTIVADANAQLHGLNASFVFDGATHSDVAQQLFRRSLRGDAVARLSARVTLPTPVTARLARLQLAASAFAQLPGLLQRALLWDAGFVLFESRVLVQVWTAGGRSMADVLVTAREWEAAGGVDTCAGRECEQPNGAGATSQRVFGCACDARVALAAKCAVADTYAVFDDALPVGAPTAVWGTGADPNGVPEPRLVEHNCRIPADDSDASDSNSNSGVGIRDRGVSPRSEDRIIRSTSLASVYSIYTAPATNASDQECSNTEFEPFVVPCARMAMMNSSARAKWREPKPSLWLDEWLVEIASSLAVQDSDGSLSGGSLNSVSPPPSSSSSPSPSSASAFDLVVLVPIVLGLLVALAIVGLVLLRRMRGDDAIRAPTGGSSLDAGSLLTPVPKDYYR
;
A
#
# COMPACT_ATOMS: atom_id res chain seq x y z
N MET A 1 -50.98 14.76 17.67
CA MET A 1 -49.56 15.10 17.45
C MET A 1 -48.65 14.12 18.18
N ARG A 2 -48.57 12.85 17.74
CA ARG A 2 -47.71 11.84 18.39
C ARG A 2 -47.21 10.72 17.44
N TRP A 3 -47.12 11.03 16.15
CA TRP A 3 -46.82 10.06 15.08
C TRP A 3 -45.73 10.55 14.10
N LEU A 4 -44.77 11.38 14.56
CA LEU A 4 -43.74 11.95 13.68
C LEU A 4 -42.31 11.89 14.23
N LEU A 5 -42.06 11.16 15.32
CA LEU A 5 -40.72 11.03 15.92
C LEU A 5 -40.12 9.61 15.84
N LEU A 6 -40.77 8.67 15.15
CA LEU A 6 -40.28 7.28 15.06
C LEU A 6 -39.54 6.92 13.76
N THR A 7 -39.52 7.79 12.74
CA THR A 7 -38.93 7.45 11.44
C THR A 7 -37.47 7.86 11.28
N THR A 8 -36.95 8.80 12.08
CA THR A 8 -35.56 9.27 11.96
C THR A 8 -34.56 8.49 12.82
N ALA A 9 -35.02 7.66 13.76
CA ALA A 9 -34.16 6.81 14.58
C ALA A 9 -33.79 5.46 13.92
N LEU A 10 -34.53 5.04 12.87
CA LEU A 10 -34.24 3.79 12.16
C LEU A 10 -33.12 3.92 11.11
N ALA A 11 -32.88 5.10 10.54
CA ALA A 11 -31.88 5.25 9.48
C ALA A 11 -30.42 5.31 10.01
N THR A 12 -30.22 5.83 11.22
CA THR A 12 -28.88 5.97 11.82
C THR A 12 -28.41 4.73 12.57
N THR A 13 -29.31 3.79 12.89
CA THR A 13 -28.98 2.53 13.56
C THR A 13 -28.62 1.41 12.58
N ILE A 14 -29.04 1.47 11.32
CA ILE A 14 -28.76 0.41 10.34
C ILE A 14 -27.28 0.42 9.88
N VAL A 15 -26.61 1.58 9.85
CA VAL A 15 -25.20 1.66 9.38
C VAL A 15 -24.19 1.32 10.48
N ALA A 16 -24.57 1.39 11.76
CA ALA A 16 -23.68 1.08 12.88
C ALA A 16 -23.62 -0.42 13.22
N ASP A 17 -24.67 -1.19 12.90
CA ASP A 17 -24.81 -2.58 13.34
C ASP A 17 -24.19 -3.61 12.38
N ALA A 18 -23.93 -3.25 11.12
CA ALA A 18 -23.22 -4.13 10.17
C ALA A 18 -21.75 -4.40 10.56
N ASN A 19 -21.17 -3.54 11.40
CA ASN A 19 -19.74 -3.59 11.74
C ASN A 19 -19.40 -4.57 12.88
N ALA A 20 -20.39 -5.19 13.53
CA ALA A 20 -20.17 -6.11 14.65
C ALA A 20 -20.00 -7.58 14.22
N GLN A 21 -20.14 -7.91 12.93
CA GLN A 21 -20.44 -9.29 12.52
C GLN A 21 -19.51 -9.91 11.46
N LEU A 22 -18.57 -9.17 10.88
CA LEU A 22 -17.64 -9.76 9.90
C LEU A 22 -16.58 -10.62 10.60
N HIS A 23 -16.63 -11.93 10.35
CA HIS A 23 -15.79 -12.91 11.01
C HIS A 23 -14.34 -12.85 10.48
N GLY A 24 -13.40 -12.60 11.40
CA GLY A 24 -11.98 -12.58 11.08
C GLY A 24 -11.38 -11.20 10.83
N LEU A 25 -12.15 -10.11 11.04
CA LEU A 25 -11.57 -8.78 11.18
C LEU A 25 -10.74 -8.71 12.46
N ASN A 26 -9.53 -8.14 12.35
CA ASN A 26 -8.75 -7.79 13.54
C ASN A 26 -9.30 -6.49 14.16
N ALA A 27 -9.90 -6.59 15.34
CA ALA A 27 -10.44 -5.43 16.07
C ALA A 27 -9.35 -4.41 16.44
N SER A 28 -8.15 -4.92 16.80
CA SER A 28 -6.97 -4.14 17.19
C SER A 28 -6.08 -3.73 16.00
N PHE A 29 -6.58 -3.87 14.77
CA PHE A 29 -5.85 -3.48 13.57
C PHE A 29 -5.49 -1.99 13.58
N VAL A 30 -4.22 -1.71 13.27
CA VAL A 30 -3.66 -0.37 13.08
C VAL A 30 -2.82 -0.41 11.81
N PHE A 31 -3.12 0.45 10.84
CA PHE A 31 -2.34 0.52 9.62
C PHE A 31 -1.05 1.33 9.86
N ASP A 32 -0.04 0.64 10.38
CA ASP A 32 1.27 1.22 10.77
C ASP A 32 2.41 0.83 9.81
N GLY A 33 2.17 -0.12 8.90
CA GLY A 33 3.18 -0.66 8.01
C GLY A 33 4.37 -1.30 8.71
N ALA A 34 4.22 -1.71 9.97
CA ALA A 34 5.26 -2.31 10.80
C ALA A 34 4.82 -3.68 11.37
N THR A 35 3.52 -3.85 11.63
CA THR A 35 2.99 -5.05 12.29
C THR A 35 2.40 -6.06 11.30
N HIS A 36 1.76 -5.57 10.23
CA HIS A 36 1.10 -6.41 9.22
C HIS A 36 0.98 -5.68 7.88
N SER A 37 0.70 -6.42 6.81
CA SER A 37 0.43 -5.89 5.47
C SER A 37 -1.04 -6.01 5.06
N ASP A 38 -1.98 -5.98 6.01
CA ASP A 38 -3.42 -6.09 5.71
C ASP A 38 -4.01 -4.79 5.13
N VAL A 39 -3.64 -4.55 3.87
CA VAL A 39 -4.15 -3.45 3.06
C VAL A 39 -5.65 -3.58 2.82
N ALA A 40 -6.18 -4.81 2.71
CA ALA A 40 -7.61 -5.03 2.50
C ALA A 40 -8.41 -4.49 3.70
N GLN A 41 -7.98 -4.78 4.93
CA GLN A 41 -8.65 -4.29 6.13
C GLN A 41 -8.54 -2.76 6.25
N GLN A 42 -7.42 -2.15 5.84
CA GLN A 42 -7.33 -0.69 5.76
C GLN A 42 -8.36 -0.13 4.77
N LEU A 43 -8.43 -0.67 3.55
CA LEU A 43 -9.38 -0.23 2.52
C LEU A 43 -10.83 -0.38 2.98
N PHE A 44 -11.16 -1.44 3.72
CA PHE A 44 -12.46 -1.61 4.36
C PHE A 44 -12.73 -0.50 5.39
N ARG A 45 -11.80 -0.25 6.32
CA ARG A 45 -11.95 0.82 7.33
C ARG A 45 -12.08 2.20 6.69
N ARG A 46 -11.33 2.48 5.62
CA ARG A 46 -11.48 3.74 4.86
C ARG A 46 -12.87 3.83 4.21
N SER A 47 -13.40 2.74 3.66
CA SER A 47 -14.76 2.73 3.09
C SER A 47 -15.84 3.05 4.14
N LEU A 48 -15.70 2.54 5.37
CA LEU A 48 -16.60 2.87 6.48
C LEU A 48 -16.53 4.34 6.92
N ARG A 49 -15.43 5.03 6.61
CA ARG A 49 -15.26 6.46 6.84
C ARG A 49 -15.81 7.32 5.70
N GLY A 50 -16.38 6.71 4.66
CA GLY A 50 -16.93 7.39 3.50
C GLY A 50 -15.88 7.75 2.45
N ASP A 51 -14.64 7.27 2.58
CA ASP A 51 -13.64 7.47 1.55
C ASP A 51 -14.04 6.75 0.26
N ALA A 52 -13.69 7.35 -0.86
CA ALA A 52 -13.91 6.78 -2.17
C ALA A 52 -12.68 6.97 -3.05
N VAL A 53 -12.41 5.97 -3.88
CA VAL A 53 -11.43 6.05 -4.96
C VAL A 53 -12.11 5.65 -6.25
N ALA A 54 -11.56 6.13 -7.38
CA ALA A 54 -12.04 5.74 -8.69
C ALA A 54 -12.03 4.21 -8.84
N ARG A 55 -13.12 3.67 -9.40
CA ARG A 55 -13.18 2.27 -9.82
C ARG A 55 -12.08 2.00 -10.85
N LEU A 56 -11.50 0.80 -10.78
CA LEU A 56 -10.57 0.33 -11.80
C LEU A 56 -11.29 0.24 -13.14
N SER A 57 -10.60 0.64 -14.21
CA SER A 57 -11.20 0.73 -15.54
C SER A 57 -11.80 -0.62 -15.96
N ALA A 58 -12.89 -0.60 -16.72
CA ALA A 58 -13.54 -1.81 -17.28
C ALA A 58 -12.63 -2.62 -18.22
N ARG A 59 -11.41 -2.15 -18.50
CA ARG A 59 -10.40 -2.82 -19.32
C ARG A 59 -9.45 -3.71 -18.52
N VAL A 60 -9.55 -3.74 -17.19
CA VAL A 60 -8.79 -4.67 -16.37
C VAL A 60 -9.33 -6.07 -16.59
N THR A 61 -8.51 -6.95 -17.17
CA THR A 61 -8.87 -8.36 -17.32
C THR A 61 -8.71 -9.05 -15.98
N LEU A 62 -9.78 -9.64 -15.46
CA LEU A 62 -9.76 -10.28 -14.15
C LEU A 62 -8.99 -11.61 -14.20
N PRO A 63 -8.03 -11.80 -13.28
CA PRO A 63 -7.33 -13.07 -13.15
C PRO A 63 -8.24 -14.21 -12.72
N THR A 64 -7.89 -15.44 -13.12
CA THR A 64 -8.63 -16.67 -12.78
C THR A 64 -8.89 -16.85 -11.28
N PRO A 65 -7.93 -16.59 -10.36
CA PRO A 65 -8.21 -16.72 -8.93
C PRO A 65 -9.32 -15.77 -8.44
N VAL A 66 -9.39 -14.56 -9.01
CA VAL A 66 -10.42 -13.55 -8.67
C VAL A 66 -11.78 -13.97 -9.21
N THR A 67 -11.86 -14.37 -10.48
CA THR A 67 -13.13 -14.82 -11.07
C THR A 67 -13.64 -16.10 -10.42
N ALA A 68 -12.75 -17.05 -10.09
CA ALA A 68 -13.11 -18.26 -9.36
C ALA A 68 -13.62 -17.95 -7.95
N ARG A 69 -13.05 -16.95 -7.27
CA ARG A 69 -13.54 -16.49 -5.96
C ARG A 69 -14.93 -15.89 -6.05
N LEU A 70 -15.16 -14.99 -7.00
CA LEU A 70 -16.50 -14.43 -7.24
C LEU A 70 -17.52 -15.52 -7.55
N ALA A 71 -17.16 -16.49 -8.39
CA ALA A 71 -18.03 -17.62 -8.73
C ALA A 71 -18.37 -18.50 -7.51
N ARG A 72 -17.42 -18.75 -6.60
CA ARG A 72 -17.69 -19.47 -5.33
C ARG A 72 -18.70 -18.74 -4.45
N LEU A 73 -18.70 -17.40 -4.50
CA LEU A 73 -19.66 -16.55 -3.80
C LEU A 73 -20.96 -16.34 -4.59
N GLN A 74 -21.16 -17.06 -5.69
CA GLN A 74 -22.32 -16.93 -6.59
C GLN A 74 -22.46 -15.53 -7.21
N LEU A 75 -21.36 -14.78 -7.32
CA LEU A 75 -21.31 -13.48 -7.97
C LEU A 75 -20.81 -13.62 -9.41
N ALA A 76 -21.49 -12.97 -10.34
CA ALA A 76 -21.04 -12.89 -11.73
C ALA A 76 -19.72 -12.10 -11.81
N ALA A 77 -18.85 -12.42 -12.77
CA ALA A 77 -17.61 -11.65 -12.98
C ALA A 77 -17.87 -10.16 -13.26
N SER A 78 -19.02 -9.83 -13.87
CA SER A 78 -19.48 -8.46 -14.09
C SER A 78 -19.74 -7.68 -12.79
N ALA A 79 -20.03 -8.37 -11.68
CA ALA A 79 -20.24 -7.74 -10.38
C ALA A 79 -18.99 -6.94 -9.95
N PHE A 80 -17.79 -7.40 -10.33
CA PHE A 80 -16.54 -6.70 -10.02
C PHE A 80 -16.57 -5.24 -10.49
N ALA A 81 -17.07 -4.95 -11.69
CA ALA A 81 -17.10 -3.59 -12.25
C ALA A 81 -18.08 -2.66 -11.50
N GLN A 82 -19.03 -3.23 -10.78
CA GLN A 82 -20.02 -2.51 -9.99
C GLN A 82 -19.54 -2.24 -8.56
N LEU A 83 -18.57 -3.03 -8.06
CA LEU A 83 -18.01 -2.84 -6.73
C LEU A 83 -17.37 -1.44 -6.58
N PRO A 84 -17.49 -0.81 -5.40
CA PRO A 84 -16.74 0.41 -5.08
C PRO A 84 -15.24 0.24 -5.29
N GLY A 85 -14.55 1.31 -5.67
CA GLY A 85 -13.13 1.25 -6.03
C GLY A 85 -12.21 0.73 -4.91
N LEU A 86 -12.55 0.99 -3.64
CA LEU A 86 -11.82 0.45 -2.49
C LEU A 86 -11.98 -1.07 -2.38
N LEU A 87 -13.20 -1.58 -2.56
CA LEU A 87 -13.50 -3.01 -2.50
C LEU A 87 -12.86 -3.77 -3.67
N GLN A 88 -12.82 -3.19 -4.87
CA GLN A 88 -12.08 -3.75 -6.01
C GLN A 88 -10.60 -3.95 -5.66
N ARG A 89 -9.96 -2.94 -5.07
CA ARG A 89 -8.55 -3.00 -4.66
C ARG A 89 -8.34 -3.97 -3.50
N ALA A 90 -9.25 -4.02 -2.54
CA ALA A 90 -9.18 -4.98 -1.42
C ALA A 90 -9.25 -6.43 -1.90
N LEU A 91 -10.20 -6.73 -2.81
CA LEU A 91 -10.33 -8.05 -3.44
C LEU A 91 -9.07 -8.45 -4.22
N LEU A 92 -8.51 -7.54 -5.01
CA LEU A 92 -7.27 -7.80 -5.74
C LEU A 92 -6.10 -8.06 -4.79
N TRP A 93 -5.89 -7.19 -3.79
CA TRP A 93 -4.84 -7.35 -2.80
C TRP A 93 -4.94 -8.70 -2.10
N ASP A 94 -6.11 -9.03 -1.54
CA ASP A 94 -6.32 -10.26 -0.78
C ASP A 94 -6.19 -11.52 -1.63
N ALA A 95 -6.49 -11.44 -2.94
CA ALA A 95 -6.27 -12.50 -3.91
C ALA A 95 -4.81 -12.59 -4.42
N GLY A 96 -3.91 -11.72 -3.96
CA GLY A 96 -2.52 -11.73 -4.39
C GLY A 96 -2.25 -10.98 -5.68
N PHE A 97 -2.97 -9.90 -5.95
CA PHE A 97 -2.75 -9.08 -7.13
C PHE A 97 -2.46 -7.63 -6.76
N VAL A 98 -1.41 -7.10 -7.38
CA VAL A 98 -1.02 -5.69 -7.26
C VAL A 98 -1.04 -5.04 -8.63
N LEU A 99 -1.26 -3.73 -8.63
CA LEU A 99 -1.21 -2.96 -9.88
C LEU A 99 0.24 -2.69 -10.26
N PHE A 100 0.52 -2.93 -11.53
CA PHE A 100 1.70 -2.47 -12.22
C PHE A 100 1.26 -1.44 -13.28
N GLU A 101 1.90 -0.27 -13.32
CA GLU A 101 1.56 0.85 -14.23
C GLU A 101 0.08 1.26 -14.25
N SER A 102 -0.63 1.08 -13.13
CA SER A 102 -2.07 1.38 -12.97
C SER A 102 -3.01 0.62 -13.93
N ARG A 103 -2.52 -0.39 -14.68
CA ARG A 103 -3.31 -1.10 -15.71
C ARG A 103 -3.11 -2.61 -15.75
N VAL A 104 -1.93 -3.09 -15.35
CA VAL A 104 -1.60 -4.51 -15.40
C VAL A 104 -1.73 -5.10 -14.00
N LEU A 105 -2.44 -6.21 -13.88
CA LEU A 105 -2.49 -6.97 -12.63
C LEU A 105 -1.36 -7.98 -12.62
N VAL A 106 -0.50 -7.86 -11.62
CA VAL A 106 0.62 -8.78 -11.41
C VAL A 106 0.28 -9.71 -10.25
N GLN A 107 0.41 -11.01 -10.50
CA GLN A 107 0.24 -12.01 -9.48
C GLN A 107 1.46 -12.02 -8.54
N VAL A 108 1.15 -11.93 -7.25
CA VAL A 108 2.05 -12.10 -6.12
C VAL A 108 1.79 -13.46 -5.51
N TRP A 109 2.85 -14.24 -5.30
CA TRP A 109 2.81 -15.50 -4.55
C TRP A 109 3.42 -15.29 -3.17
N THR A 110 3.00 -16.08 -2.19
CA THR A 110 3.46 -15.95 -0.80
C THR A 110 4.12 -17.23 -0.30
N ALA A 111 5.07 -17.07 0.63
CA ALA A 111 5.85 -18.19 1.14
C ALA A 111 4.96 -19.18 1.90
N GLY A 112 4.69 -20.36 1.33
CA GLY A 112 3.79 -21.35 1.94
C GLY A 112 2.30 -21.01 1.86
N GLY A 113 1.89 -20.04 1.03
CA GLY A 113 0.48 -19.67 0.84
C GLY A 113 -0.11 -18.83 1.97
N ARG A 114 0.73 -18.03 2.64
CA ARG A 114 0.31 -17.02 3.63
C ARG A 114 -0.69 -16.05 3.02
N SER A 115 -1.48 -15.39 3.86
CA SER A 115 -2.32 -14.28 3.41
C SER A 115 -1.44 -13.09 2.99
N MET A 116 -1.95 -12.26 2.08
CA MET A 116 -1.36 -10.96 1.75
C MET A 116 -1.38 -10.00 2.95
N ALA A 117 -2.19 -10.28 3.99
CA ALA A 117 -2.10 -9.61 5.28
C ALA A 117 -0.77 -9.85 6.03
N ASP A 118 0.01 -10.84 5.60
CA ASP A 118 1.22 -11.31 6.28
C ASP A 118 2.35 -11.52 5.26
N VAL A 119 2.63 -10.50 4.44
CA VAL A 119 3.80 -10.45 3.55
C VAL A 119 4.83 -9.42 3.99
N LEU A 120 4.48 -8.54 4.92
CA LEU A 120 5.41 -7.58 5.51
C LEU A 120 6.59 -8.31 6.14
N VAL A 121 7.80 -7.83 5.82
CA VAL A 121 9.02 -8.21 6.52
C VAL A 121 9.22 -7.21 7.65
N THR A 122 9.17 -7.67 8.91
CA THR A 122 9.40 -6.81 10.07
C THR A 122 10.88 -6.43 10.17
N ALA A 123 11.20 -5.34 10.90
CA ALA A 123 12.58 -4.94 11.17
C ALA A 123 13.41 -6.10 11.74
N ARG A 124 12.84 -6.83 12.71
CA ARG A 124 13.49 -7.99 13.32
C ARG A 124 13.79 -9.10 12.31
N GLU A 125 12.87 -9.38 11.39
CA GLU A 125 13.07 -10.40 10.35
C GLU A 125 14.10 -9.95 9.32
N TRP A 126 14.11 -8.67 8.99
CA TRP A 126 15.12 -8.08 8.12
C TRP A 126 16.52 -8.22 8.72
N GLU A 127 16.68 -7.84 9.99
CA GLU A 127 17.92 -8.01 10.74
C GLU A 127 18.36 -9.47 10.81
N ALA A 128 17.42 -10.39 11.10
CA ALA A 128 17.69 -11.82 11.17
C ALA A 128 18.11 -12.43 9.82
N ALA A 129 17.65 -11.87 8.70
CA ALA A 129 18.10 -12.24 7.36
C ALA A 129 19.50 -11.68 7.01
N GLY A 130 20.17 -11.03 7.97
CA GLY A 130 21.47 -10.39 7.79
C GLY A 130 21.37 -8.95 7.30
N GLY A 131 20.22 -8.28 7.40
CA GLY A 131 20.09 -6.89 6.92
C GLY A 131 21.13 -5.91 7.48
N VAL A 132 21.73 -6.19 8.64
CA VAL A 132 22.58 -5.23 9.38
C VAL A 132 23.94 -4.93 8.73
N ASP A 133 24.54 -5.85 7.96
CA ASP A 133 25.95 -5.70 7.54
C ASP A 133 26.13 -4.79 6.31
N THR A 134 25.31 -5.00 5.28
CA THR A 134 25.41 -4.31 3.97
C THR A 134 24.17 -3.49 3.64
N CYS A 135 23.05 -3.75 4.34
CA CYS A 135 21.72 -3.24 4.00
C CYS A 135 20.95 -2.76 5.23
N ALA A 136 21.64 -2.03 6.10
CA ALA A 136 21.09 -1.58 7.37
C ALA A 136 19.93 -0.61 7.14
N GLY A 137 18.86 -0.77 7.92
CA GLY A 137 17.74 0.15 7.92
C GLY A 137 18.16 1.53 8.44
N ARG A 138 17.81 2.58 7.71
CA ARG A 138 17.83 3.97 8.18
C ARG A 138 16.52 4.28 8.86
N GLU A 139 16.57 4.91 10.03
CA GLU A 139 15.38 5.45 10.68
C GLU A 139 14.92 6.76 10.02
N CYS A 140 13.62 6.85 9.79
CA CYS A 140 12.95 7.96 9.15
C CYS A 140 11.81 8.46 10.05
N GLU A 141 11.86 9.72 10.46
CA GLU A 141 10.84 10.35 11.32
C GLU A 141 9.52 10.48 10.57
N GLN A 142 8.40 10.10 11.21
CA GLN A 142 7.06 10.26 10.65
C GLN A 142 6.45 11.61 11.06
N PRO A 143 5.58 12.22 10.22
CA PRO A 143 5.00 13.54 10.47
C PRO A 143 4.00 13.59 11.64
N ASN A 144 3.78 12.49 12.37
CA ASN A 144 2.80 12.42 13.46
C ASN A 144 3.25 13.09 14.77
N GLY A 145 4.45 13.69 14.81
CA GLY A 145 4.93 14.53 15.91
C GLY A 145 5.13 13.81 17.25
N ALA A 146 5.07 12.47 17.28
CA ALA A 146 5.16 11.65 18.48
C ALA A 146 6.44 10.80 18.56
N GLY A 147 7.45 11.11 17.75
CA GLY A 147 8.68 10.30 17.65
C GLY A 147 8.46 8.92 17.04
N ALA A 148 7.36 8.73 16.29
CA ALA A 148 7.20 7.49 15.53
C ALA A 148 8.21 7.46 14.40
N THR A 149 9.01 6.41 14.36
CA THR A 149 9.99 6.19 13.31
C THR A 149 9.55 5.05 12.41
N SER A 150 9.87 5.19 11.14
CA SER A 150 9.86 4.12 10.16
C SER A 150 11.31 3.73 9.86
N GLN A 151 11.52 2.57 9.26
CA GLN A 151 12.84 2.15 8.80
C GLN A 151 12.83 1.94 7.30
N ARG A 152 13.91 2.32 6.61
CA ARG A 152 14.06 2.19 5.16
C ARG A 152 15.42 1.66 4.77
N VAL A 153 15.46 0.84 3.73
CA VAL A 153 16.72 0.37 3.12
C VAL A 153 16.76 0.80 1.67
N PHE A 154 17.80 1.55 1.31
CA PHE A 154 18.04 2.07 -0.04
C PHE A 154 19.24 1.37 -0.68
N GLY A 155 19.25 1.27 -2.01
CA GLY A 155 20.43 0.84 -2.78
C GLY A 155 20.82 -0.65 -2.66
N CYS A 156 20.02 -1.45 -1.95
CA CYS A 156 20.33 -2.86 -1.66
C CYS A 156 19.61 -3.88 -2.52
N ALA A 157 18.96 -3.46 -3.60
CA ALA A 157 18.01 -4.27 -4.37
C ALA A 157 18.56 -5.64 -4.80
N CYS A 158 19.86 -5.74 -5.08
CA CYS A 158 20.47 -6.95 -5.61
C CYS A 158 21.27 -7.74 -4.57
N ASP A 159 21.19 -7.37 -3.30
CA ASP A 159 21.73 -8.19 -2.22
C ASP A 159 20.87 -9.47 -2.09
N ALA A 160 21.51 -10.63 -2.09
CA ALA A 160 20.82 -11.92 -1.94
C ALA A 160 19.98 -11.98 -0.64
N ARG A 161 20.34 -11.18 0.37
CA ARG A 161 19.61 -11.04 1.64
C ARG A 161 18.20 -10.45 1.44
N VAL A 162 18.00 -9.57 0.45
CA VAL A 162 16.66 -9.03 0.13
C VAL A 162 15.72 -10.16 -0.29
N ALA A 163 16.18 -11.04 -1.19
CA ALA A 163 15.42 -12.20 -1.62
C ALA A 163 15.26 -13.27 -0.51
N LEU A 164 16.21 -13.35 0.43
CA LEU A 164 16.13 -14.25 1.58
C LEU A 164 15.08 -13.78 2.60
N ALA A 165 15.00 -12.48 2.85
CA ALA A 165 14.04 -11.88 3.76
C ALA A 165 12.60 -11.86 3.20
N ALA A 166 12.46 -11.83 1.87
CA ALA A 166 11.19 -11.73 1.19
C ALA A 166 10.18 -12.83 1.57
N LYS A 167 8.95 -12.43 1.86
CA LYS A 167 7.80 -13.33 2.12
C LYS A 167 6.82 -13.42 0.95
N CYS A 168 7.11 -12.70 -0.12
CA CYS A 168 6.40 -12.76 -1.39
C CYS A 168 7.36 -13.00 -2.56
N ALA A 169 6.80 -13.39 -3.70
CA ALA A 169 7.51 -13.53 -4.95
C ALA A 169 6.63 -13.17 -6.15
N VAL A 170 7.25 -12.78 -7.25
CA VAL A 170 6.58 -12.40 -8.50
C VAL A 170 7.20 -13.14 -9.69
N ALA A 171 6.35 -13.60 -10.60
CA ALA A 171 6.77 -14.29 -11.82
C ALA A 171 7.14 -13.31 -12.95
N ASP A 172 8.19 -13.64 -13.71
CA ASP A 172 8.55 -12.94 -14.96
C ASP A 172 7.62 -13.38 -16.09
N THR A 173 6.36 -12.99 -16.01
CA THR A 173 5.42 -13.15 -17.13
C THR A 173 5.05 -11.82 -17.76
N TYR A 174 5.66 -10.74 -17.27
CA TYR A 174 5.35 -9.39 -17.67
C TYR A 174 6.57 -8.83 -18.36
N ALA A 175 6.45 -8.61 -19.67
CA ALA A 175 7.55 -8.11 -20.50
C ALA A 175 8.14 -6.86 -19.84
N VAL A 176 9.47 -6.80 -19.81
CA VAL A 176 10.28 -5.66 -19.36
C VAL A 176 9.58 -4.37 -19.79
N PHE A 177 9.11 -3.61 -18.81
CA PHE A 177 8.40 -2.38 -19.09
C PHE A 177 9.37 -1.20 -19.14
N ASP A 178 9.05 -0.21 -19.98
CA ASP A 178 9.85 1.00 -20.16
C ASP A 178 9.92 1.87 -18.89
N ASP A 179 9.04 1.63 -17.89
CA ASP A 179 9.05 2.29 -16.58
C ASP A 179 9.77 1.46 -15.49
N ALA A 180 10.49 0.40 -15.85
CA ALA A 180 11.45 -0.20 -14.92
C ALA A 180 12.36 0.91 -14.39
N LEU A 181 12.50 1.01 -13.07
CA LEU A 181 13.30 2.07 -12.50
C LEU A 181 14.70 2.04 -13.14
N PRO A 182 15.26 3.21 -13.53
CA PRO A 182 16.60 3.27 -14.11
C PRO A 182 17.58 2.44 -13.28
N VAL A 183 18.51 1.74 -13.93
CA VAL A 183 19.51 0.95 -13.22
C VAL A 183 20.22 1.85 -12.19
N GLY A 184 20.12 1.49 -10.90
CA GLY A 184 20.65 2.30 -9.81
C GLY A 184 19.75 3.44 -9.30
N ALA A 185 18.47 3.48 -9.69
CA ALA A 185 17.50 4.37 -9.08
C ALA A 185 17.42 4.08 -7.58
N PRO A 186 17.54 5.10 -6.72
CA PRO A 186 17.83 4.87 -5.32
C PRO A 186 16.55 4.79 -4.48
N THR A 187 15.62 3.95 -4.88
CA THR A 187 14.35 3.78 -4.16
C THR A 187 14.50 2.72 -3.07
N ALA A 188 13.66 2.82 -2.02
CA ALA A 188 13.69 1.86 -0.92
C ALA A 188 13.33 0.46 -1.41
N VAL A 189 14.10 -0.56 -1.05
CA VAL A 189 13.80 -1.97 -1.40
C VAL A 189 13.05 -2.70 -0.29
N TRP A 190 13.08 -2.10 0.90
CA TRP A 190 12.34 -2.52 2.06
C TRP A 190 12.06 -1.30 2.92
N GLY A 191 10.93 -1.32 3.62
CA GLY A 191 10.59 -0.26 4.53
C GLY A 191 9.37 -0.54 5.39
N THR A 192 9.34 0.06 6.57
CA THR A 192 8.15 0.14 7.42
C THR A 192 7.52 1.53 7.35
N GLY A 193 6.37 1.70 8.00
CA GLY A 193 5.65 2.97 8.06
C GLY A 193 4.37 2.93 7.23
N ALA A 194 3.39 3.74 7.64
CA ALA A 194 2.19 4.01 6.88
C ALA A 194 1.49 5.22 7.48
N ASP A 195 0.66 5.89 6.68
CA ASP A 195 -0.37 6.80 7.20
C ASP A 195 -1.54 5.96 7.74
N PRO A 196 -1.84 5.96 9.05
CA PRO A 196 -2.97 5.21 9.62
C PRO A 196 -4.33 5.68 9.06
N ASN A 197 -4.38 6.90 8.54
CA ASN A 197 -5.53 7.50 7.89
C ASN A 197 -5.43 7.51 6.36
N GLY A 198 -4.38 6.92 5.79
CA GLY A 198 -4.16 6.90 4.35
C GLY A 198 -5.03 5.87 3.66
N VAL A 199 -5.31 6.13 2.37
CA VAL A 199 -5.85 5.13 1.45
C VAL A 199 -4.66 4.52 0.70
N PRO A 200 -4.26 3.27 1.01
CA PRO A 200 -3.11 2.66 0.35
C PRO A 200 -3.39 2.34 -1.12
N GLU A 201 -2.36 2.53 -1.95
CA GLU A 201 -2.31 2.14 -3.35
C GLU A 201 -1.13 1.19 -3.60
N PRO A 202 -1.30 -0.14 -3.39
CA PRO A 202 -0.25 -1.11 -3.66
C PRO A 202 0.20 -1.09 -5.13
N ARG A 203 1.48 -0.78 -5.34
CA ARG A 203 2.12 -0.75 -6.64
C ARG A 203 3.38 -1.61 -6.63
N LEU A 204 3.54 -2.41 -7.68
CA LEU A 204 4.77 -3.17 -7.87
C LEU A 204 5.80 -2.32 -8.60
N VAL A 205 7.04 -2.39 -8.12
CA VAL A 205 8.20 -1.70 -8.69
C VAL A 205 9.31 -2.71 -8.89
N GLU A 206 9.96 -2.67 -10.04
CA GLU A 206 11.17 -3.44 -10.30
C GLU A 206 12.41 -2.62 -9.97
N HIS A 207 13.34 -3.22 -9.23
CA HIS A 207 14.63 -2.63 -8.95
C HIS A 207 15.72 -3.35 -9.75
N ASN A 208 16.34 -2.64 -10.68
CA ASN A 208 17.43 -3.15 -11.49
C ASN A 208 18.79 -2.66 -10.96
N CYS A 209 19.75 -3.57 -10.81
CA CYS A 209 21.13 -3.18 -10.49
C CYS A 209 22.13 -3.75 -11.48
N ARG A 210 23.23 -3.01 -11.63
CA ARG A 210 24.41 -3.45 -12.35
C ARG A 210 25.24 -4.33 -11.41
N ILE A 211 25.29 -5.63 -11.65
CA ILE A 211 26.31 -6.47 -11.00
C ILE A 211 27.65 -6.13 -11.69
N PRO A 212 28.72 -5.81 -10.94
CA PRO A 212 30.06 -5.75 -11.51
C PRO A 212 30.33 -7.09 -12.20
N ALA A 213 30.82 -7.07 -13.44
CA ALA A 213 31.32 -8.30 -14.05
C ALA A 213 32.43 -8.84 -13.12
N ASP A 214 32.34 -10.11 -12.73
CA ASP A 214 33.40 -10.77 -11.97
C ASP A 214 34.72 -10.54 -12.72
N ASP A 215 35.67 -9.79 -12.13
CA ASP A 215 37.04 -9.62 -12.63
C ASP A 215 37.85 -10.92 -12.38
N SER A 216 37.30 -12.07 -12.77
CA SER A 216 37.95 -13.37 -12.63
C SER A 216 38.96 -13.68 -13.76
N ASP A 217 39.17 -12.76 -14.70
CA ASP A 217 40.19 -12.87 -15.76
C ASP A 217 41.44 -11.99 -15.54
N ALA A 218 41.61 -11.39 -14.36
CA ALA A 218 42.88 -10.74 -14.00
C ALA A 218 43.87 -11.75 -13.41
N SER A 219 44.19 -12.80 -14.18
CA SER A 219 45.30 -13.71 -13.90
C SER A 219 45.91 -14.12 -15.23
N ASP A 220 47.23 -13.96 -15.32
CA ASP A 220 48.09 -14.32 -16.45
C ASP A 220 48.04 -13.32 -17.62
N SER A 221 48.98 -12.38 -17.73
CA SER A 221 50.29 -12.72 -18.28
C SER A 221 51.33 -11.63 -17.97
N ASN A 222 52.22 -11.92 -17.03
CA ASN A 222 53.55 -11.32 -17.03
C ASN A 222 54.49 -12.31 -17.74
N SER A 223 54.88 -12.02 -18.99
CA SER A 223 56.01 -12.66 -19.66
C SER A 223 56.61 -11.70 -20.68
N ASN A 224 57.84 -11.33 -20.38
CA ASN A 224 58.74 -10.45 -21.11
C ASN A 224 59.39 -11.22 -22.28
N SER A 225 59.44 -10.67 -23.51
CA SER A 225 60.55 -10.77 -24.49
C SER A 225 60.13 -10.58 -25.97
N GLY A 226 60.87 -9.75 -26.71
CA GLY A 226 61.26 -10.06 -28.10
C GLY A 226 60.68 -9.24 -29.28
N VAL A 227 61.36 -8.14 -29.62
CA VAL A 227 61.83 -7.71 -30.98
C VAL A 227 61.06 -8.18 -32.24
N GLY A 228 60.62 -7.23 -33.11
CA GLY A 228 60.67 -7.40 -34.58
C GLY A 228 59.55 -6.82 -35.47
N ILE A 229 59.78 -5.63 -36.03
CA ILE A 229 59.58 -5.20 -37.45
C ILE A 229 58.19 -5.25 -38.16
N ARG A 230 57.74 -4.02 -38.51
CA ARG A 230 57.09 -3.47 -39.74
C ARG A 230 55.93 -4.17 -40.49
N ASP A 231 54.99 -3.27 -40.82
CA ASP A 231 54.41 -2.95 -42.15
C ASP A 231 52.93 -3.21 -42.44
N ARG A 232 52.36 -2.20 -43.12
CA ARG A 232 50.96 -1.95 -43.47
C ARG A 232 50.39 -3.02 -44.42
N GLY A 233 49.15 -3.44 -44.15
CA GLY A 233 48.30 -4.19 -45.08
C GLY A 233 46.83 -4.14 -44.66
N VAL A 234 45.96 -3.77 -45.59
CA VAL A 234 44.54 -3.42 -45.47
C VAL A 234 43.62 -4.65 -45.33
N SER A 235 42.64 -4.64 -44.40
CA SER A 235 41.18 -4.90 -44.59
C SER A 235 40.41 -5.09 -43.26
N PRO A 236 39.07 -4.91 -43.23
CA PRO A 236 38.31 -4.39 -42.09
C PRO A 236 38.01 -5.47 -41.06
N ARG A 237 38.20 -5.17 -39.77
CA ARG A 237 37.87 -6.08 -38.68
C ARG A 237 37.10 -5.36 -37.58
N SER A 238 35.85 -5.78 -37.45
CA SER A 238 35.04 -5.87 -36.24
C SER A 238 34.81 -4.57 -35.47
N GLU A 239 33.72 -3.88 -35.82
CA GLU A 239 32.85 -3.18 -34.87
C GLU A 239 32.08 -4.16 -33.96
N ASP A 240 32.69 -5.28 -33.61
CA ASP A 240 32.07 -6.31 -32.80
C ASP A 240 32.98 -6.61 -31.63
N ARG A 241 32.35 -6.64 -30.44
CA ARG A 241 32.92 -7.04 -29.13
C ARG A 241 33.39 -5.89 -28.24
N ILE A 242 32.44 -5.10 -27.73
CA ILE A 242 32.21 -5.02 -26.27
C ILE A 242 30.69 -4.98 -26.01
N ILE A 243 29.98 -6.08 -26.25
CA ILE A 243 28.85 -6.41 -25.38
C ILE A 243 29.48 -7.05 -24.15
N ARG A 244 29.93 -6.22 -23.19
CA ARG A 244 30.11 -6.71 -21.82
C ARG A 244 28.71 -7.12 -21.38
N SER A 245 28.46 -8.43 -21.38
CA SER A 245 27.26 -9.01 -20.81
C SER A 245 27.16 -8.52 -19.37
N THR A 246 26.32 -7.52 -19.15
CA THR A 246 25.98 -7.05 -17.81
C THR A 246 24.84 -7.96 -17.39
N SER A 247 25.14 -8.95 -16.54
CA SER A 247 24.07 -9.68 -15.87
C SER A 247 23.37 -8.70 -14.93
N LEU A 248 22.19 -8.23 -15.32
CA LEU A 248 21.34 -7.45 -14.43
C LEU A 248 20.68 -8.42 -13.44
N ALA A 249 20.93 -8.21 -12.14
CA ALA A 249 20.04 -8.75 -11.11
C ALA A 249 18.85 -7.79 -10.95
N SER A 250 17.68 -8.34 -10.65
CA SER A 250 16.54 -7.54 -10.25
C SER A 250 15.73 -8.21 -9.15
N VAL A 251 15.12 -7.37 -8.32
CA VAL A 251 14.19 -7.73 -7.25
C VAL A 251 12.98 -6.81 -7.38
N TYR A 252 11.82 -7.30 -6.95
CA TYR A 252 10.61 -6.50 -6.94
C TYR A 252 10.31 -5.99 -5.54
N SER A 253 9.66 -4.84 -5.45
CA SER A 253 9.08 -4.37 -4.19
C SER A 253 7.66 -3.87 -4.40
N ILE A 254 6.81 -4.06 -3.40
CA ILE A 254 5.46 -3.52 -3.37
C ILE A 254 5.44 -2.29 -2.47
N TYR A 255 5.02 -1.16 -3.01
CA TYR A 255 4.84 0.12 -2.30
C TYR A 255 3.38 0.37 -2.03
N THR A 256 3.00 0.83 -0.84
CA THR A 256 1.59 1.15 -0.52
C THR A 256 1.18 2.59 -0.80
N ALA A 257 2.08 3.42 -1.29
CA ALA A 257 1.79 4.74 -1.82
C ALA A 257 2.67 4.95 -3.06
N PRO A 258 2.36 5.92 -3.94
CA PRO A 258 3.25 6.29 -5.01
C PRO A 258 4.63 6.62 -4.43
N ALA A 259 5.70 6.13 -5.06
CA ALA A 259 7.04 6.63 -4.82
C ALA A 259 7.07 8.08 -5.35
N THR A 260 6.85 9.06 -4.46
CA THR A 260 6.81 10.47 -4.82
C THR A 260 8.24 10.99 -5.02
N ASN A 261 8.77 10.67 -6.21
CA ASN A 261 9.98 11.21 -6.85
C ASN A 261 11.30 10.45 -6.58
N ALA A 262 12.12 10.35 -7.63
CA ALA A 262 13.45 9.71 -7.67
C ALA A 262 14.53 10.33 -6.75
N SER A 263 14.15 11.24 -5.85
CA SER A 263 14.96 11.74 -4.73
C SER A 263 14.82 10.88 -3.46
N ASP A 264 14.17 9.73 -3.55
CA ASP A 264 13.93 8.71 -2.50
C ASP A 264 15.18 8.16 -1.77
N GLN A 265 16.34 8.82 -1.77
CA GLN A 265 17.46 8.50 -0.84
C GLN A 265 17.25 9.06 0.56
N GLU A 266 16.22 9.88 0.75
CA GLU A 266 16.01 10.64 1.97
C GLU A 266 14.63 10.36 2.55
N CYS A 267 14.59 10.33 3.87
CA CYS A 267 13.35 10.26 4.62
C CYS A 267 12.57 11.55 4.41
N SER A 268 11.31 11.47 4.01
CA SER A 268 10.39 12.60 4.05
C SER A 268 10.06 12.94 5.50
N ASN A 269 10.16 14.21 5.86
CA ASN A 269 9.72 14.72 7.16
C ASN A 269 8.33 15.38 7.10
N THR A 270 7.74 15.51 5.90
CA THR A 270 6.44 16.16 5.69
C THR A 270 5.32 15.19 5.36
N GLU A 271 5.66 14.00 4.86
CA GLU A 271 4.71 12.98 4.43
C GLU A 271 4.96 11.66 5.17
N PHE A 272 3.90 10.86 5.31
CA PHE A 272 4.05 9.52 5.86
C PHE A 272 4.80 8.64 4.86
N GLU A 273 5.72 7.85 5.38
CA GLU A 273 6.45 6.90 4.57
C GLU A 273 5.56 5.67 4.29
N PRO A 274 5.36 5.23 3.03
CA PRO A 274 4.72 3.95 2.77
C PRO A 274 5.58 2.80 3.30
N PHE A 275 4.97 1.66 3.62
CA PHE A 275 5.77 0.45 3.80
C PHE A 275 6.12 -0.12 2.42
N VAL A 276 7.27 -0.79 2.38
CA VAL A 276 7.81 -1.38 1.16
C VAL A 276 8.11 -2.84 1.42
N VAL A 277 7.42 -3.72 0.68
CA VAL A 277 7.54 -5.16 0.84
C VAL A 277 8.45 -5.73 -0.25
N PRO A 278 9.64 -6.25 0.08
CA PRO A 278 10.48 -6.93 -0.89
C PRO A 278 9.84 -8.25 -1.32
N CYS A 279 9.75 -8.47 -2.63
CA CYS A 279 9.33 -9.70 -3.26
C CYS A 279 10.44 -10.29 -4.12
N ALA A 280 10.67 -11.59 -3.97
CA ALA A 280 11.69 -12.27 -4.73
C ALA A 280 11.26 -12.51 -6.19
N ARG A 281 12.22 -12.48 -7.11
CA ARG A 281 11.99 -12.73 -8.54
C ARG A 281 12.01 -14.22 -8.84
N MET A 282 10.88 -14.77 -9.29
CA MET A 282 10.75 -16.22 -9.44
C MET A 282 11.53 -16.82 -10.61
N ALA A 283 11.76 -16.06 -11.66
CA ALA A 283 12.54 -16.56 -12.81
C ALA A 283 14.00 -16.86 -12.46
N MET A 284 14.53 -16.21 -11.42
CA MET A 284 15.89 -16.44 -10.93
C MET A 284 15.98 -17.67 -10.00
N MET A 285 14.85 -18.34 -9.74
CA MET A 285 14.79 -19.47 -8.82
C MET A 285 14.75 -20.82 -9.53
N ASN A 286 15.51 -21.79 -9.01
CA ASN A 286 15.35 -23.19 -9.40
C ASN A 286 13.96 -23.74 -9.00
N SER A 287 13.56 -24.88 -9.56
CA SER A 287 12.24 -25.48 -9.34
C SER A 287 11.95 -25.77 -7.86
N SER A 288 12.94 -26.22 -7.09
CA SER A 288 12.80 -26.49 -5.66
C SER A 288 12.50 -25.21 -4.86
N ALA A 289 13.23 -24.13 -5.15
CA ALA A 289 13.00 -22.83 -4.53
C ALA A 289 11.65 -22.23 -4.96
N ARG A 290 11.18 -22.51 -6.19
CA ARG A 290 9.85 -22.08 -6.65
C ARG A 290 8.71 -22.80 -5.95
N ALA A 291 8.88 -24.07 -5.60
CA ALA A 291 7.85 -24.90 -4.96
C ALA A 291 7.38 -24.40 -3.58
N LYS A 292 8.16 -23.51 -2.93
CA LYS A 292 7.77 -22.91 -1.65
C LYS A 292 6.71 -21.81 -1.79
N TRP A 293 6.54 -21.25 -2.98
CA TRP A 293 5.62 -20.13 -3.23
C TRP A 293 4.26 -20.66 -3.68
N ARG A 294 3.18 -20.12 -3.11
CA ARG A 294 1.81 -20.51 -3.43
C ARG A 294 0.92 -19.27 -3.57
N GLU A 295 -0.24 -19.45 -4.18
CA GLU A 295 -1.28 -18.43 -4.16
C GLU A 295 -1.63 -18.05 -2.72
N PRO A 296 -1.89 -16.76 -2.42
CA PRO A 296 -2.19 -16.34 -1.07
C PRO A 296 -3.52 -16.90 -0.58
N LYS A 297 -3.59 -17.15 0.73
CA LYS A 297 -4.85 -17.52 1.37
C LYS A 297 -5.79 -16.29 1.45
N PRO A 298 -7.01 -16.36 0.86
CA PRO A 298 -7.97 -15.28 0.96
C PRO A 298 -8.54 -15.14 2.37
N SER A 299 -8.97 -13.94 2.73
CA SER A 299 -9.65 -13.63 3.98
C SER A 299 -11.16 -13.91 3.91
N LEU A 300 -11.70 -14.50 4.98
CA LEU A 300 -13.13 -14.83 5.09
C LEU A 300 -14.00 -13.57 5.25
N TRP A 301 -13.54 -12.60 6.04
CA TRP A 301 -14.27 -11.35 6.27
C TRP A 301 -14.50 -10.56 4.97
N LEU A 302 -13.58 -10.65 4.00
CA LEU A 302 -13.72 -9.98 2.71
C LEU A 302 -14.75 -10.66 1.82
N ASP A 303 -14.90 -11.99 1.93
CA ASP A 303 -15.96 -12.72 1.24
C ASP A 303 -17.34 -12.30 1.75
N GLU A 304 -17.48 -12.14 3.06
CA GLU A 304 -18.70 -11.66 3.70
C GLU A 304 -19.03 -10.22 3.26
N TRP A 305 -18.03 -9.32 3.24
CA TRP A 305 -18.19 -7.95 2.75
C TRP A 305 -18.61 -7.90 1.27
N LEU A 306 -18.08 -8.78 0.42
CA LEU A 306 -18.47 -8.87 -0.99
C LEU A 306 -19.94 -9.27 -1.17
N VAL A 307 -20.41 -10.26 -0.41
CA VAL A 307 -21.80 -10.74 -0.48
C VAL A 307 -22.78 -9.67 0.01
N GLU A 308 -22.43 -8.97 1.10
CA GLU A 308 -23.24 -7.88 1.63
C GLU A 308 -23.43 -6.76 0.60
N ILE A 309 -22.32 -6.27 0.02
CA ILE A 309 -22.36 -5.20 -0.98
C ILE A 309 -23.09 -5.64 -2.24
N ALA A 310 -22.82 -6.84 -2.76
CA ALA A 310 -23.52 -7.35 -3.93
C ALA A 310 -25.03 -7.44 -3.73
N SER A 311 -25.46 -7.86 -2.53
CA SER A 311 -26.89 -7.91 -2.17
C SER A 311 -27.51 -6.52 -2.17
N SER A 312 -26.82 -5.51 -1.62
CA SER A 312 -27.30 -4.11 -1.63
C SER A 312 -27.42 -3.52 -3.04
N LEU A 313 -26.50 -3.89 -3.94
CA LEU A 313 -26.52 -3.42 -5.33
C LEU A 313 -27.69 -4.03 -6.11
N ALA A 314 -28.02 -5.30 -5.88
CA ALA A 314 -29.14 -5.96 -6.54
C ALA A 314 -30.52 -5.37 -6.16
N VAL A 315 -30.67 -4.88 -4.92
CA VAL A 315 -31.92 -4.22 -4.48
C VAL A 315 -32.12 -2.88 -5.18
N GLN A 316 -31.05 -2.12 -5.43
CA GLN A 316 -31.12 -0.81 -6.08
C GLN A 316 -31.56 -0.89 -7.55
N ASP A 317 -31.27 -1.98 -8.25
CA ASP A 317 -31.74 -2.20 -9.64
C ASP A 317 -33.21 -2.63 -9.72
N SER A 318 -33.79 -3.10 -8.61
CA SER A 318 -35.16 -3.63 -8.55
C SER A 318 -36.21 -2.53 -8.34
N ASP A 319 -35.84 -1.45 -7.67
CA ASP A 319 -36.70 -0.29 -7.42
C ASP A 319 -36.52 0.74 -8.54
N GLY A 320 -37.06 0.42 -9.72
CA GLY A 320 -37.26 1.38 -10.80
C GLY A 320 -38.26 2.47 -10.40
N SER A 321 -37.84 3.46 -9.62
CA SER A 321 -38.62 4.67 -9.33
C SER A 321 -37.74 5.87 -8.98
N LEU A 322 -37.49 6.69 -10.01
CA LEU A 322 -37.14 8.13 -10.00
C LEU A 322 -36.56 8.73 -8.71
N SER A 323 -35.24 8.69 -8.56
CA SER A 323 -34.45 9.87 -8.14
C SER A 323 -32.99 9.71 -8.57
N GLY A 324 -32.53 10.54 -9.49
CA GLY A 324 -31.16 10.53 -10.00
C GLY A 324 -30.16 10.95 -8.93
N GLY A 325 -29.65 10.00 -8.16
CA GLY A 325 -28.41 10.12 -7.38
C GLY A 325 -27.22 9.79 -8.27
N SER A 326 -26.84 10.74 -9.13
CA SER A 326 -25.67 10.61 -10.00
C SER A 326 -24.39 10.65 -9.16
N LEU A 327 -23.80 9.48 -8.90
CA LEU A 327 -22.44 9.35 -8.39
C LEU A 327 -21.46 9.30 -9.57
N ASN A 328 -20.76 10.44 -9.74
CA ASN A 328 -19.49 10.67 -10.44
C ASN A 328 -19.55 11.29 -11.85
N SER A 329 -19.33 12.61 -11.90
CA SER A 329 -18.62 13.29 -12.99
C SER A 329 -18.00 14.58 -12.44
N VAL A 330 -16.70 14.54 -12.13
CA VAL A 330 -15.88 15.73 -11.92
C VAL A 330 -14.69 15.62 -12.88
N SER A 331 -14.74 16.42 -13.94
CA SER A 331 -13.60 16.72 -14.82
C SER A 331 -12.89 17.99 -14.32
N PRO A 332 -11.57 18.15 -14.56
CA PRO A 332 -10.76 19.23 -13.99
C PRO A 332 -10.94 20.57 -14.74
N PRO A 333 -10.59 21.72 -14.15
CA PRO A 333 -10.74 23.01 -14.80
C PRO A 333 -9.49 23.37 -15.64
N PRO A 334 -9.65 24.08 -16.77
CA PRO A 334 -8.61 24.95 -17.29
C PRO A 334 -8.85 26.41 -16.84
N SER A 335 -7.73 27.12 -16.84
CA SER A 335 -7.47 28.49 -16.40
C SER A 335 -8.35 29.60 -16.97
N SER A 336 -8.45 30.65 -16.15
CA SER A 336 -9.13 31.95 -16.28
C SER A 336 -8.81 32.81 -17.51
N SER A 337 -9.83 33.51 -18.04
CA SER A 337 -9.77 34.96 -18.33
C SER A 337 -11.14 35.59 -18.66
N SER A 338 -11.49 36.63 -17.89
CA SER A 338 -12.22 37.88 -18.22
C SER A 338 -13.70 37.90 -18.68
N SER A 339 -14.55 38.33 -17.73
CA SER A 339 -15.44 39.53 -17.77
C SER A 339 -16.79 39.53 -18.54
N PRO A 340 -17.78 40.34 -18.09
CA PRO A 340 -19.14 39.85 -17.82
C PRO A 340 -20.25 40.58 -18.60
N SER A 341 -21.46 39.99 -18.61
CA SER A 341 -22.75 40.72 -18.69
C SER A 341 -23.94 39.79 -18.36
N PRO A 342 -25.07 40.33 -17.87
CA PRO A 342 -25.94 39.66 -16.91
C PRO A 342 -27.24 39.13 -17.52
N SER A 343 -27.83 38.11 -16.89
CA SER A 343 -29.26 38.10 -16.56
C SER A 343 -29.70 36.78 -15.88
N SER A 344 -30.62 36.94 -14.93
CA SER A 344 -31.60 35.96 -14.47
C SER A 344 -31.15 34.89 -13.45
N ALA A 345 -31.47 35.12 -12.17
CA ALA A 345 -31.64 34.06 -11.17
C ALA A 345 -32.59 34.58 -10.08
N SER A 346 -33.86 34.18 -10.15
CA SER A 346 -34.50 33.16 -9.31
C SER A 346 -34.63 33.55 -7.82
N ALA A 347 -35.88 33.71 -7.43
CA ALA A 347 -36.32 33.94 -6.06
C ALA A 347 -35.78 32.84 -5.13
N PHE A 348 -35.06 33.25 -4.09
CA PHE A 348 -34.64 32.35 -3.02
C PHE A 348 -35.86 31.96 -2.18
N ASP A 349 -36.08 30.66 -2.06
CA ASP A 349 -37.19 30.09 -1.30
C ASP A 349 -36.93 30.24 0.21
N LEU A 350 -37.53 31.30 0.78
CA LEU A 350 -37.42 31.68 2.19
C LEU A 350 -37.88 30.56 3.15
N VAL A 351 -38.64 29.57 2.65
CA VAL A 351 -39.18 28.45 3.42
C VAL A 351 -38.10 27.44 3.84
N VAL A 352 -36.99 27.34 3.09
CA VAL A 352 -35.91 26.38 3.41
C VAL A 352 -34.85 26.98 4.36
N LEU A 353 -34.73 28.31 4.42
CA LEU A 353 -33.68 28.97 5.19
C LEU A 353 -34.02 29.06 6.70
N VAL A 354 -35.29 29.23 7.04
CA VAL A 354 -35.76 29.37 8.43
C VAL A 354 -35.41 28.16 9.34
N PRO A 355 -35.61 26.90 8.94
CA PRO A 355 -35.25 25.76 9.79
C PRO A 355 -33.73 25.61 9.99
N ILE A 356 -32.91 26.00 9.01
CA ILE A 356 -31.45 25.92 9.10
C ILE A 356 -30.92 26.93 10.12
N VAL A 357 -31.40 28.17 10.08
CA VAL A 357 -31.01 29.22 11.02
C VAL A 357 -31.48 28.90 12.43
N LEU A 358 -32.70 28.37 12.59
CA LEU A 358 -33.21 27.94 13.90
C LEU A 358 -32.41 26.77 14.48
N GLY A 359 -32.03 25.80 13.63
CA GLY A 359 -31.19 24.67 14.03
C GLY A 359 -29.81 25.09 14.53
N LEU A 360 -29.18 26.05 13.85
CA LEU A 360 -27.88 26.61 14.26
C LEU A 360 -27.97 27.34 15.61
N LEU A 361 -29.03 28.12 15.84
CA LEU A 361 -29.22 28.83 17.11
C LEU A 361 -29.40 27.87 18.30
N VAL A 362 -30.15 26.77 18.11
CA VAL A 362 -30.34 25.76 19.15
C VAL A 362 -29.03 25.02 19.44
N ALA A 363 -28.26 24.65 18.42
CA ALA A 363 -26.97 23.99 18.59
C ALA A 363 -25.97 24.86 19.39
N LEU A 364 -25.90 26.16 19.07
CA LEU A 364 -25.04 27.11 19.79
C LEU A 364 -25.48 27.29 21.25
N ALA A 365 -26.78 27.32 21.53
CA ALA A 365 -27.29 27.41 22.90
C ALA A 365 -26.93 26.17 23.74
N ILE A 366 -26.98 24.96 23.15
CA ILE A 366 -26.61 23.72 23.83
C ILE A 366 -25.11 23.69 24.13
N VAL A 367 -24.27 24.06 23.16
CA VAL A 367 -22.81 24.14 23.37
C VAL A 367 -22.48 25.15 24.46
N GLY A 368 -23.11 26.33 24.46
CA GLY A 368 -22.95 27.33 25.51
C GLY A 368 -23.32 26.80 26.91
N LEU A 369 -24.42 26.06 27.02
CA LEU A 369 -24.88 25.49 28.30
C LEU A 369 -23.95 24.38 28.81
N VAL A 370 -23.36 23.58 27.93
CA VAL A 370 -22.37 22.54 28.28
C VAL A 370 -21.07 23.17 28.77
N LEU A 371 -20.59 24.23 28.11
CA LEU A 371 -19.39 24.95 28.53
C LEU A 371 -19.59 25.66 29.88
N LEU A 372 -20.75 26.28 30.09
CA LEU A 372 -21.12 26.90 31.38
C LEU A 372 -21.22 25.88 32.52
N ARG A 373 -21.63 24.64 32.24
CA ARG A 373 -21.63 23.56 33.24
C ARG A 373 -20.23 23.04 33.55
N ARG A 374 -19.34 22.95 32.56
CA ARG A 374 -17.93 22.57 32.79
C ARG A 374 -17.19 23.61 33.63
N MET A 375 -17.41 24.89 33.39
CA MET A 375 -16.73 25.96 34.15
C MET A 375 -17.16 26.07 35.62
N ARG A 376 -18.26 25.43 36.04
CA ARG A 376 -18.70 25.39 37.45
C ARG A 376 -18.16 24.17 38.23
N GLY A 377 -17.37 23.30 37.60
CA GLY A 377 -16.91 22.05 38.20
C GLY A 377 -15.49 22.04 38.79
N ASP A 378 -14.65 23.04 38.51
CA ASP A 378 -13.19 22.90 38.71
C ASP A 378 -12.62 23.58 39.97
N ASP A 379 -13.45 24.07 40.90
CA ASP A 379 -12.99 24.52 42.22
C ASP A 379 -13.12 23.41 43.27
N ALA A 380 -12.44 22.27 43.07
CA ALA A 380 -12.19 21.33 44.15
C ALA A 380 -10.97 20.43 43.88
N ILE A 381 -9.95 20.62 44.74
CA ILE A 381 -8.89 19.68 45.14
C ILE A 381 -7.56 19.77 44.36
N ARG A 382 -6.66 20.53 44.99
CA ARG A 382 -5.20 20.45 44.88
C ARG A 382 -4.67 19.61 46.06
N ALA A 383 -3.89 18.57 45.80
CA ALA A 383 -2.65 18.27 46.55
C ALA A 383 -1.84 17.10 45.92
N PRO A 384 -0.50 17.06 46.13
CA PRO A 384 0.45 16.23 45.37
C PRO A 384 1.12 15.11 46.19
N THR A 385 1.57 14.04 45.54
CA THR A 385 2.62 13.11 46.03
C THR A 385 3.35 12.54 44.79
N GLY A 386 4.66 12.74 44.61
CA GLY A 386 5.76 11.89 45.10
C GLY A 386 5.89 10.66 44.18
N GLY A 387 6.91 10.42 43.33
CA GLY A 387 8.35 10.56 43.49
C GLY A 387 8.97 9.17 43.73
N SER A 388 9.61 8.56 42.72
CA SER A 388 10.61 7.42 42.72
C SER A 388 10.73 6.95 41.26
N SER A 389 11.79 7.16 40.46
CA SER A 389 13.20 6.72 40.53
C SER A 389 13.36 5.24 40.86
N LEU A 390 13.77 4.43 39.87
CA LEU A 390 14.70 3.30 39.98
C LEU A 390 15.20 2.89 38.58
N ASP A 391 16.51 3.03 38.39
CA ASP A 391 17.33 2.38 37.37
C ASP A 391 17.40 0.86 37.61
N ALA A 392 17.60 0.09 36.54
CA ALA A 392 18.64 -0.96 36.47
C ALA A 392 18.62 -1.63 35.09
N GLY A 393 19.78 -1.58 34.42
CA GLY A 393 20.07 -2.38 33.24
C GLY A 393 20.52 -3.80 33.55
N SER A 394 20.99 -4.45 32.48
CA SER A 394 21.59 -5.80 32.37
C SER A 394 20.62 -6.98 32.27
N LEU A 395 20.59 -7.62 31.10
CA LEU A 395 21.20 -8.95 30.93
C LEU A 395 21.19 -9.37 29.44
N LEU A 396 22.34 -9.15 28.80
CA LEU A 396 22.74 -9.79 27.55
C LEU A 396 23.11 -11.24 27.84
N THR A 397 22.68 -12.17 26.97
CA THR A 397 23.32 -13.50 26.83
C THR A 397 23.60 -13.77 25.35
N PRO A 398 24.79 -14.32 25.01
CA PRO A 398 25.18 -14.59 23.63
C PRO A 398 24.64 -15.93 23.13
N VAL A 399 24.20 -15.97 21.87
CA VAL A 399 23.79 -17.20 21.16
C VAL A 399 25.01 -17.82 20.43
N PRO A 400 25.20 -19.15 20.46
CA PRO A 400 26.38 -19.82 19.90
C PRO A 400 26.42 -19.82 18.35
N LYS A 401 27.63 -19.63 17.81
CA LYS A 401 27.97 -19.79 16.40
C LYS A 401 28.30 -21.25 16.10
N ASP A 402 27.36 -22.00 15.51
CA ASP A 402 27.65 -23.27 14.82
C ASP A 402 26.54 -23.58 13.82
N TYR A 403 26.51 -22.87 12.68
CA TYR A 403 25.64 -23.19 11.54
C TYR A 403 26.28 -22.74 10.23
N TYR A 404 27.41 -23.36 9.86
CA TYR A 404 27.95 -23.30 8.49
C TYR A 404 28.54 -24.65 8.10
N ARG A 405 27.75 -25.45 7.39
CA ARG A 405 28.22 -26.43 6.40
C ARG A 405 27.18 -26.60 5.31
#